data_AF-A0A433TL72-F1
#
_entry.id   AF-A0A433TL72-F1
#
_cell.length_a   1.000
_cell.length_b   1.000
_cell.length_c   1.000
_cell.angle_alpha   90.00
_cell.angle_beta   90.00
_cell.angle_gamma   90.00
#
_symmetry.space_group_name_H-M   'P 1'
#
loop_
_entity.id
_entity.type
_entity.pdbx_description
1 polymer ?
#
loop_
_entity_poly.entity_id
_entity_poly.type
_entity_poly.pdbx_seq_one_letter_code
_entity_poly.pdbx_strand_id
1 'polypeptide(L)'
;MMLPTLIIFLLAGLQLYSPVSCQSVAQNCLNAQIRDNLQNVGGVDDNIVNSNNILNIDRNNNNNIRNNNVNENNANENIDNLQRAEDVTIAAFESICRNYDNYITCFEGRLPLSNQPADRFLQLVFTRGNMEVAYQGLCTLDLQDLRNVIRCVLSTAEVRRCYNNFNRGVNQVVNLINQNQLPAVTLQELACNVSVGRYRCETAVYAQCDPAAGRIMRDFFYAGVTDACRRETGVTSRYTAKFGGSAQIAASGVLLLCCFIFASLSFS
;
A
#
# COMPACT_ATOMS: atom_id res chain seq x y z
N MET A 1 -0.64 0.02 3.53
CA MET A 1 -0.05 1.36 3.28
C MET A 1 0.85 1.44 2.02
N MET A 2 0.87 0.43 1.12
CA MET A 2 1.79 0.40 -0.05
C MET A 2 1.14 0.34 -1.44
N LEU A 3 -0.16 0.07 -1.51
CA LEU A 3 -0.91 0.20 -2.77
C LEU A 3 -0.92 1.59 -3.39
N PRO A 4 -0.88 2.70 -2.62
CA PRO A 4 -0.89 4.01 -3.23
C PRO A 4 0.51 4.44 -3.73
N THR A 5 1.59 3.69 -3.42
CA THR A 5 2.86 3.81 -4.19
C THR A 5 2.72 3.28 -5.61
N LEU A 6 1.81 2.34 -5.87
CA LEU A 6 1.52 1.84 -7.21
C LEU A 6 0.78 2.89 -8.05
N ILE A 7 -0.12 3.64 -7.42
CA ILE A 7 -0.77 4.82 -8.02
C ILE A 7 0.24 5.96 -8.24
N ILE A 8 1.25 6.14 -7.36
CA ILE A 8 2.39 7.03 -7.63
C ILE A 8 3.13 6.59 -8.90
N PHE A 9 3.40 5.30 -9.12
CA PHE A 9 4.10 4.86 -10.33
C PHE A 9 3.25 4.96 -11.60
N LEU A 10 1.94 4.72 -11.50
CA LEU A 10 1.02 4.88 -12.62
C LEU A 10 0.78 6.36 -12.98
N LEU A 11 0.75 7.26 -12.00
CA LEU A 11 0.64 8.71 -12.24
C LEU A 11 2.00 9.37 -12.53
N ALA A 12 3.12 8.81 -12.06
CA ALA A 12 4.47 9.29 -12.37
C ALA A 12 4.93 8.89 -13.78
N GLY A 13 4.32 7.86 -14.39
CA GLY A 13 4.41 7.61 -15.84
C GLY A 13 3.93 8.81 -16.67
N LEU A 14 3.08 9.68 -16.11
CA LEU A 14 2.63 10.89 -16.80
C LEU A 14 3.56 12.10 -16.67
N GLN A 15 4.51 12.17 -15.72
CA GLN A 15 5.45 13.32 -15.65
C GLN A 15 6.84 12.98 -15.06
N LEU A 16 7.83 12.92 -15.95
CA LEU A 16 9.22 13.40 -15.84
C LEU A 16 10.14 12.85 -14.72
N TYR A 17 11.23 12.22 -15.19
CA TYR A 17 12.61 12.26 -14.65
C TYR A 17 12.92 11.66 -13.26
N SER A 18 13.53 10.46 -13.25
CA SER A 18 14.92 10.26 -12.76
C SER A 18 15.45 8.85 -13.09
N PRO A 19 16.67 8.70 -13.64
CA PRO A 19 17.26 7.41 -14.02
C PRO A 19 18.03 6.78 -12.86
N VAL A 20 17.35 6.46 -11.76
CA VAL A 20 17.98 5.71 -10.67
C VAL A 20 17.20 4.42 -10.46
N SER A 21 17.89 3.29 -10.61
CA SER A 21 17.44 1.90 -10.48
C SER A 21 16.93 1.50 -9.09
N CYS A 22 16.48 2.46 -8.30
CA CYS A 22 16.03 2.25 -6.93
C CYS A 22 14.55 1.89 -6.89
N GLN A 23 14.23 0.64 -7.25
CA GLN A 23 12.90 0.09 -7.02
C GLN A 23 12.63 0.04 -5.50
N SER A 24 11.53 0.66 -5.05
CA SER A 24 11.09 0.60 -3.65
C SER A 24 10.89 -0.84 -3.20
N VAL A 25 10.95 -1.10 -1.89
CA VAL A 25 10.68 -2.45 -1.36
C VAL A 25 9.27 -2.93 -1.76
N ALA A 26 8.28 -2.03 -1.83
CA ALA A 26 6.94 -2.31 -2.32
C ALA A 26 6.96 -2.96 -3.71
N GLN A 27 7.67 -2.31 -4.64
CA GLN A 27 7.74 -2.73 -6.03
C GLN A 27 8.46 -4.06 -6.16
N ASN A 28 9.57 -4.22 -5.42
CA ASN A 28 10.32 -5.45 -5.41
C ASN A 28 9.48 -6.64 -4.91
N CYS A 29 8.69 -6.43 -3.85
CA CYS A 29 7.83 -7.48 -3.31
C CYS A 29 6.65 -7.80 -4.21
N LEU A 30 6.05 -6.79 -4.85
CA LEU A 30 5.01 -7.04 -5.84
C LEU A 30 5.53 -7.78 -7.07
N ASN A 31 6.71 -7.38 -7.58
CA ASN A 31 7.35 -8.05 -8.72
C ASN A 31 7.69 -9.51 -8.41
N ALA A 32 8.18 -9.79 -7.18
CA ALA A 32 8.41 -11.15 -6.72
C ALA A 32 7.11 -11.95 -6.69
N GLN A 33 6.04 -11.39 -6.13
CA GLN A 33 4.75 -12.06 -6.06
C GLN A 33 4.11 -12.32 -7.43
N ILE A 34 4.20 -11.37 -8.37
CA ILE A 34 3.73 -11.58 -9.75
C ILE A 34 4.52 -12.73 -10.39
N ARG A 35 5.84 -12.77 -10.20
CA ARG A 35 6.70 -13.85 -10.72
C ARG A 35 6.32 -15.21 -10.14
N ASP A 36 6.15 -15.29 -8.82
CA ASP A 36 5.81 -16.54 -8.12
C ASP A 36 4.42 -17.04 -8.55
N ASN A 37 3.47 -16.12 -8.74
CA ASN A 37 2.13 -16.46 -9.24
C ASN A 37 2.16 -16.99 -10.68
N LEU A 38 3.03 -16.46 -11.55
CA LEU A 38 3.16 -16.94 -12.94
C LEU A 38 3.83 -18.32 -13.02
N GLN A 39 4.82 -18.59 -12.18
CA GLN A 39 5.49 -19.90 -12.13
C GLN A 39 4.55 -21.02 -11.66
N ASN A 40 3.60 -20.72 -10.78
CA ASN A 40 2.63 -21.69 -10.27
C ASN A 40 1.47 -22.02 -11.25
N VAL A 41 1.31 -21.28 -12.35
CA VAL A 41 0.22 -21.48 -13.33
C VAL A 41 0.62 -22.41 -14.50
N GLY A 42 1.88 -22.88 -14.55
CA GLY A 42 2.32 -23.90 -15.49
C GLY A 42 2.56 -23.35 -16.90
N GLY A 43 3.83 -22.98 -17.15
CA GLY A 43 4.45 -22.90 -18.48
C GLY A 43 4.03 -21.72 -19.36
N VAL A 44 4.74 -20.59 -19.28
CA VAL A 44 4.85 -19.62 -20.40
C VAL A 44 6.21 -18.90 -20.35
N ASP A 45 6.78 -18.73 -21.55
CA ASP A 45 8.06 -18.12 -21.95
C ASP A 45 8.55 -16.92 -21.11
N ASP A 46 9.87 -16.89 -20.93
CA ASP A 46 10.68 -15.83 -20.29
C ASP A 46 10.48 -14.40 -20.88
N ASN A 47 9.71 -14.26 -21.97
CA ASN A 47 9.37 -12.97 -22.57
C ASN A 47 8.25 -12.19 -21.84
N ILE A 48 7.49 -12.82 -20.93
CA ILE A 48 6.52 -12.13 -20.04
C ILE A 48 7.20 -11.60 -18.77
N VAL A 49 8.44 -12.02 -18.50
CA VAL A 49 9.22 -11.64 -17.29
C VAL A 49 9.69 -10.19 -17.32
N ASN A 50 9.39 -9.43 -18.37
CA ASN A 50 9.73 -8.03 -18.47
C ASN A 50 8.55 -7.11 -18.10
N SER A 51 8.10 -7.17 -16.85
CA SER A 51 7.31 -6.06 -16.25
C SER A 51 8.13 -4.75 -16.17
N ASN A 52 9.44 -4.80 -16.42
CA ASN A 52 10.25 -3.61 -16.70
C ASN A 52 10.13 -3.13 -18.16
N ASN A 53 9.55 -3.89 -19.09
CA ASN A 53 9.16 -3.39 -20.42
C ASN A 53 7.82 -2.69 -20.41
N ILE A 54 6.87 -3.08 -19.55
CA ILE A 54 5.56 -2.40 -19.44
C ILE A 54 5.72 -0.98 -18.86
N LEU A 55 6.77 -0.73 -18.07
CA LEU A 55 7.20 0.59 -17.59
C LEU A 55 8.29 1.27 -18.46
N ASN A 56 8.76 0.64 -19.55
CA ASN A 56 9.75 1.21 -20.50
C ASN A 56 9.12 1.63 -21.84
N ILE A 57 7.81 1.47 -22.04
CA ILE A 57 7.14 1.84 -23.32
C ILE A 57 7.26 3.35 -23.60
N ASP A 58 7.44 4.19 -22.56
CA ASP A 58 7.68 5.63 -22.73
C ASP A 58 9.08 5.95 -23.30
N ARG A 59 10.02 5.01 -23.23
CA ARG A 59 11.42 5.26 -23.64
C ARG A 59 11.60 5.28 -25.16
N ASN A 60 10.73 4.64 -25.93
CA ASN A 60 10.86 4.50 -27.38
C ASN A 60 10.04 5.52 -28.20
N ASN A 61 9.06 6.22 -27.61
CA ASN A 61 8.19 7.14 -28.38
C ASN A 61 8.74 8.57 -28.54
N ASN A 62 9.75 8.96 -27.76
CA ASN A 62 10.33 10.31 -27.85
C ASN A 62 11.31 10.52 -29.03
N ASN A 63 11.65 9.47 -29.77
CA ASN A 63 12.50 9.59 -30.96
C ASN A 63 11.72 9.78 -32.27
N ASN A 64 10.38 9.83 -32.24
CA ASN A 64 9.56 9.90 -33.45
C ASN A 64 8.59 11.08 -33.53
N ILE A 65 8.70 12.07 -32.64
CA ILE A 65 7.89 13.30 -32.72
C ILE A 65 8.67 14.37 -33.48
N ARG A 66 8.76 14.17 -34.79
CA ARG A 66 8.90 15.27 -35.75
C ARG A 66 8.14 14.90 -37.01
N ASN A 67 6.80 14.92 -36.95
CA ASN A 67 5.93 15.32 -38.06
C ASN A 67 4.44 15.37 -37.65
N ASN A 68 3.94 16.61 -37.58
CA ASN A 68 2.58 17.12 -37.80
C ASN A 68 1.41 16.12 -37.96
N ASN A 69 0.57 16.01 -36.91
CA ASN A 69 -0.89 15.99 -36.98
C ASN A 69 -1.48 15.93 -35.55
N VAL A 70 -1.74 17.10 -34.97
CA VAL A 70 -2.20 17.28 -33.59
C VAL A 70 -3.64 17.75 -33.64
N ASN A 71 -4.61 16.85 -33.48
CA ASN A 71 -5.86 17.13 -32.75
C ASN A 71 -6.80 15.92 -32.57
N GLU A 72 -6.68 14.84 -33.36
CA GLU A 72 -7.42 13.59 -33.08
C GLU A 72 -6.61 12.54 -32.29
N ASN A 73 -5.27 12.59 -32.36
CA ASN A 73 -4.40 11.62 -31.71
C ASN A 73 -4.31 11.80 -30.17
N ASN A 74 -4.51 13.01 -29.67
CA ASN A 74 -4.35 13.33 -28.24
C ASN A 74 -5.50 12.81 -27.35
N ALA A 75 -6.69 12.63 -27.91
CA ALA A 75 -7.84 12.11 -27.15
C ALA A 75 -7.75 10.59 -26.97
N ASN A 76 -7.35 9.88 -28.04
CA ASN A 76 -7.18 8.42 -28.01
C ASN A 76 -6.00 7.99 -27.13
N GLU A 77 -4.88 8.72 -27.17
CA GLU A 77 -3.71 8.43 -26.33
C GLU A 77 -4.03 8.55 -24.82
N ASN A 78 -4.85 9.53 -24.43
CA ASN A 78 -5.27 9.69 -23.03
C ASN A 78 -6.22 8.58 -22.56
N ILE A 79 -7.11 8.09 -23.42
CA ILE A 79 -8.04 7.01 -23.09
C ILE A 79 -7.28 5.68 -22.93
N ASP A 80 -6.35 5.38 -23.84
CA ASP A 80 -5.53 4.15 -23.80
C ASP A 80 -4.62 4.13 -22.57
N ASN A 81 -4.05 5.28 -22.20
CA ASN A 81 -3.22 5.41 -21.01
C ASN A 81 -4.02 5.22 -19.71
N LEU A 82 -5.23 5.77 -19.64
CA LEU A 82 -6.10 5.60 -18.47
C LEU A 82 -6.58 4.16 -18.31
N GLN A 83 -6.97 3.50 -19.40
CA GLN A 83 -7.37 2.09 -19.37
C GLN A 83 -6.22 1.19 -18.91
N ARG A 84 -5.01 1.43 -19.44
CA ARG A 84 -3.82 0.67 -19.02
C ARG A 84 -3.52 0.87 -17.53
N ALA A 85 -3.67 2.10 -17.01
CA ALA A 85 -3.45 2.38 -15.59
C ALA A 85 -4.50 1.69 -14.70
N GLU A 86 -5.76 1.64 -15.14
CA GLU A 86 -6.83 0.91 -14.47
C GLU A 86 -6.50 -0.59 -14.39
N ASP A 87 -6.18 -1.22 -15.53
CA ASP A 87 -5.88 -2.65 -15.62
C ASP A 87 -4.69 -3.04 -14.72
N VAL A 88 -3.61 -2.25 -14.76
CA VAL A 88 -2.42 -2.47 -13.91
C VAL A 88 -2.77 -2.32 -12.43
N THR A 89 -3.59 -1.33 -12.07
CA THR A 89 -4.02 -1.13 -10.67
C THR A 89 -4.82 -2.34 -10.18
N ILE A 90 -5.81 -2.79 -10.94
CA ILE A 90 -6.63 -3.96 -10.62
C ILE A 90 -5.76 -5.20 -10.48
N ALA A 91 -4.89 -5.46 -11.47
CA ALA A 91 -4.02 -6.64 -11.46
C ALA A 91 -3.09 -6.67 -10.23
N ALA A 92 -2.59 -5.51 -9.80
CA ALA A 92 -1.79 -5.41 -8.59
C ALA A 92 -2.58 -5.73 -7.32
N PHE A 93 -3.79 -5.18 -7.17
CA PHE A 93 -4.68 -5.52 -6.04
C PHE A 93 -5.01 -7.01 -6.01
N GLU A 94 -5.36 -7.59 -7.16
CA GLU A 94 -5.65 -9.01 -7.27
C GLU A 94 -4.44 -9.87 -6.91
N SER A 95 -3.27 -9.53 -7.46
CA SER A 95 -2.02 -10.26 -7.17
C SER A 95 -1.73 -10.26 -5.67
N ILE A 96 -1.80 -9.09 -5.03
CA ILE A 96 -1.58 -8.97 -3.59
C ILE A 96 -2.64 -9.76 -2.83
N CYS A 97 -3.93 -9.62 -3.16
CA CYS A 97 -5.00 -10.27 -2.43
C CYS A 97 -5.05 -11.79 -2.58
N ARG A 98 -4.46 -12.37 -3.63
CA ARG A 98 -4.27 -13.82 -3.72
C ARG A 98 -3.33 -14.37 -2.64
N ASN A 99 -2.37 -13.57 -2.18
CA ASN A 99 -1.40 -14.00 -1.18
C ASN A 99 -0.78 -12.80 -0.45
N TYR A 100 -1.59 -12.10 0.34
CA TYR A 100 -1.12 -10.88 1.00
C TYR A 100 -0.11 -11.19 2.11
N ASP A 101 -0.11 -12.40 2.66
CA ASP A 101 0.86 -12.85 3.67
C ASP A 101 2.27 -12.91 3.10
N ASN A 102 2.46 -13.44 1.90
CA ASN A 102 3.77 -13.45 1.23
C ASN A 102 4.24 -12.02 0.89
N TYR A 103 3.32 -11.16 0.44
CA TYR A 103 3.61 -9.75 0.19
C TYR A 103 4.15 -9.06 1.44
N ILE A 104 3.43 -9.21 2.56
CA ILE A 104 3.79 -8.60 3.85
C ILE A 104 5.10 -9.20 4.38
N THR A 105 5.30 -10.50 4.24
CA THR A 105 6.54 -11.18 4.67
C THR A 105 7.75 -10.69 3.88
N CYS A 106 7.62 -10.55 2.55
CA CYS A 106 8.67 -9.93 1.75
C CYS A 106 8.95 -8.50 2.21
N PHE A 107 7.89 -7.74 2.51
CA PHE A 107 8.01 -6.35 2.93
C PHE A 107 8.73 -6.22 4.27
N GLU A 108 8.33 -7.00 5.27
CA GLU A 108 8.96 -7.07 6.59
C GLU A 108 10.44 -7.43 6.52
N GLY A 109 10.81 -8.42 5.70
CA GLY A 109 12.20 -8.85 5.57
C GLY A 109 13.11 -7.85 4.85
N ARG A 110 12.57 -7.04 3.93
CA ARG A 110 13.35 -6.13 3.09
C ARG A 110 13.33 -4.67 3.57
N LEU A 111 12.25 -4.24 4.20
CA LEU A 111 12.07 -2.83 4.59
C LEU A 111 13.20 -2.31 5.50
N PRO A 112 13.65 -3.04 6.55
CA PRO A 112 14.73 -2.56 7.43
C PRO A 112 16.08 -2.42 6.73
N LEU A 113 16.27 -3.09 5.59
CA LEU A 113 17.52 -3.10 4.83
C LEU A 113 17.59 -1.99 3.76
N SER A 114 16.48 -1.29 3.53
CA SER A 114 16.41 -0.26 2.49
C SER A 114 16.92 1.09 2.98
N ASN A 115 17.74 1.73 2.14
CA ASN A 115 18.21 3.11 2.34
C ASN A 115 17.38 4.13 1.56
N GLN A 116 16.31 3.71 0.86
CA GLN A 116 15.46 4.63 0.12
C GLN A 116 14.71 5.57 1.09
N PRO A 117 14.60 6.88 0.78
CA PRO A 117 13.86 7.82 1.62
C PRO A 117 12.45 7.36 1.98
N ALA A 118 11.67 6.92 0.99
CA ALA A 118 10.30 6.45 1.22
C ALA A 118 10.26 5.20 2.11
N ASP A 119 11.20 4.27 1.92
CA ASP A 119 11.27 3.05 2.72
C ASP A 119 11.66 3.35 4.18
N ARG A 120 12.61 4.27 4.39
CA ARG A 120 12.99 4.73 5.74
C ARG A 120 11.87 5.46 6.47
N PHE A 121 11.06 6.23 5.75
CA PHE A 121 9.82 6.77 6.31
C PHE A 121 8.86 5.65 6.72
N LEU A 122 8.69 4.64 5.86
CA LEU A 122 7.78 3.53 6.13
C LEU A 122 8.22 2.67 7.31
N GLN A 123 9.51 2.54 7.59
CA GLN A 123 10.03 1.87 8.80
C GLN A 123 9.45 2.46 10.10
N LEU A 124 9.04 3.74 10.10
CA LEU A 124 8.48 4.40 11.29
C LEU A 124 7.01 4.03 11.56
N VAL A 125 6.28 3.60 10.53
CA VAL A 125 4.82 3.43 10.59
C VAL A 125 4.35 2.01 10.22
N PHE A 126 5.25 1.20 9.69
CA PHE A 126 4.98 -0.19 9.35
C PHE A 126 5.03 -1.09 10.58
N THR A 127 4.04 -1.97 10.68
CA THR A 127 4.10 -3.18 11.49
C THR A 127 3.39 -4.30 10.74
N ARG A 128 3.91 -5.52 10.83
CA ARG A 128 3.30 -6.70 10.20
C ARG A 128 1.82 -6.84 10.56
N GLY A 129 1.49 -6.90 11.86
CA GLY A 129 0.12 -7.17 12.33
C GLY A 129 -0.92 -6.16 11.82
N ASN A 130 -0.60 -4.86 11.78
CA ASN A 130 -1.53 -3.85 11.25
C ASN A 130 -1.73 -3.98 9.73
N MET A 131 -0.69 -4.37 8.99
CA MET A 131 -0.79 -4.62 7.56
C MET A 131 -1.58 -5.90 7.27
N GLU A 132 -1.41 -6.96 8.07
CA GLU A 132 -2.23 -8.17 7.98
C GLU A 132 -3.71 -7.85 8.20
N VAL A 133 -4.05 -7.13 9.26
CA VAL A 133 -5.43 -6.67 9.53
C VAL A 133 -6.00 -5.86 8.37
N ALA A 134 -5.21 -4.93 7.82
CA ALA A 134 -5.64 -4.10 6.70
C ALA A 134 -5.92 -4.92 5.43
N TYR A 135 -4.97 -5.77 5.03
CA TYR A 135 -5.11 -6.58 3.82
C TYR A 135 -6.14 -7.70 3.99
N GLN A 136 -6.23 -8.33 5.16
CA GLN A 136 -7.27 -9.30 5.44
C GLN A 136 -8.66 -8.67 5.27
N GLY A 137 -8.90 -7.48 5.83
CA GLY A 137 -10.17 -6.79 5.67
C GLY A 137 -10.47 -6.44 4.20
N LEU A 138 -9.52 -5.78 3.53
CA LEU A 138 -9.67 -5.40 2.13
C LEU A 138 -9.92 -6.60 1.21
N CYS A 139 -9.05 -7.62 1.29
CA CYS A 139 -9.04 -8.72 0.35
C CYS A 139 -10.18 -9.73 0.55
N THR A 140 -10.73 -9.82 1.77
CA THR A 140 -11.83 -10.74 2.06
C THR A 140 -13.22 -10.11 1.97
N LEU A 141 -13.34 -8.80 2.20
CA LEU A 141 -14.65 -8.15 2.31
C LEU A 141 -14.96 -7.20 1.16
N ASP A 142 -14.00 -6.40 0.72
CA ASP A 142 -14.31 -5.14 0.05
C ASP A 142 -13.56 -4.94 -1.30
N LEU A 143 -12.77 -5.94 -1.75
CA LEU A 143 -11.98 -5.83 -2.99
C LEU A 143 -12.84 -5.59 -4.24
N GLN A 144 -14.02 -6.23 -4.34
CA GLN A 144 -14.88 -6.11 -5.52
C GLN A 144 -15.44 -4.70 -5.67
N ASP A 145 -15.87 -4.09 -4.57
CA ASP A 145 -16.43 -2.73 -4.57
C ASP A 145 -15.40 -1.69 -5.03
N LEU A 146 -14.11 -1.90 -4.72
CA LEU A 146 -13.06 -0.99 -5.18
C LEU A 146 -12.79 -1.05 -6.67
N ARG A 147 -12.96 -2.21 -7.31
CA ARG A 147 -12.70 -2.37 -8.76
C ARG A 147 -13.54 -1.39 -9.57
N ASN A 148 -14.78 -1.21 -9.17
CA ASN A 148 -15.76 -0.39 -9.88
C ASN A 148 -15.44 1.12 -9.83
N VAL A 149 -14.49 1.53 -8.98
CA VAL A 149 -14.24 2.95 -8.66
C VAL A 149 -12.86 3.42 -9.10
N ILE A 150 -11.95 2.50 -9.48
CA ILE A 150 -10.56 2.80 -9.85
C ILE A 150 -10.49 3.81 -11.00
N ARG A 151 -11.31 3.65 -12.05
CA ARG A 151 -11.31 4.56 -13.21
C ARG A 151 -11.61 6.02 -12.83
N CYS A 152 -12.57 6.23 -11.94
CA CYS A 152 -12.90 7.58 -11.45
C CYS A 152 -11.77 8.16 -10.61
N VAL A 153 -11.15 7.35 -9.73
CA VAL A 153 -10.05 7.82 -8.89
C VAL A 153 -8.84 8.21 -9.74
N LEU A 154 -8.47 7.40 -10.73
CA LEU A 154 -7.33 7.66 -11.61
C LEU A 154 -7.51 8.91 -12.49
N SER A 155 -8.76 9.26 -12.82
CA SER A 155 -9.07 10.48 -13.58
C SER A 155 -9.18 11.74 -12.70
N THR A 156 -9.12 11.62 -11.37
CA THR A 156 -9.27 12.75 -10.45
C THR A 156 -7.94 13.43 -10.15
N ALA A 157 -7.79 14.68 -10.58
CA ALA A 157 -6.55 15.46 -10.37
C ALA A 157 -6.16 15.65 -8.89
N GLU A 158 -7.14 15.63 -7.97
CA GLU A 158 -6.90 15.82 -6.53
C GLU A 158 -6.04 14.69 -5.92
N VAL A 159 -6.07 13.49 -6.50
CA VAL A 159 -5.19 12.37 -6.10
C VAL A 159 -3.73 12.81 -6.13
N ARG A 160 -3.32 13.50 -7.20
CA ARG A 160 -1.94 14.00 -7.36
C ARG A 160 -1.57 15.02 -6.29
N ARG A 161 -2.52 15.87 -5.88
CA ARG A 161 -2.30 16.83 -4.80
C ARG A 161 -2.08 16.15 -3.46
N CYS A 162 -2.83 15.10 -3.15
CA CYS A 162 -2.62 14.28 -1.95
C CYS A 162 -1.18 13.75 -1.90
N TYR A 163 -0.66 13.22 -3.01
CA TYR A 163 0.71 12.72 -3.11
C TYR A 163 1.77 13.79 -2.99
N ASN A 164 1.59 14.95 -3.62
CA ASN A 164 2.54 16.04 -3.51
C ASN A 164 2.68 16.52 -2.06
N ASN A 165 1.58 16.56 -1.30
CA ASN A 165 1.60 16.90 0.12
C ASN A 165 2.31 15.81 0.94
N PHE A 166 1.98 14.54 0.67
CA PHE A 166 2.61 13.40 1.32
C PHE A 166 4.12 13.37 1.09
N ASN A 167 4.58 13.51 -0.15
CA ASN A 167 6.00 13.47 -0.51
C ASN A 167 6.79 14.61 0.16
N ARG A 168 6.19 15.80 0.30
CA ARG A 168 6.79 16.89 1.08
C ARG A 168 6.98 16.49 2.54
N GLY A 169 5.95 15.90 3.16
CA GLY A 169 6.04 15.39 4.54
C GLY A 169 7.06 14.26 4.70
N VAL A 170 7.11 13.30 3.77
CA VAL A 170 8.12 12.23 3.74
C VAL A 170 9.53 12.81 3.72
N ASN A 171 9.80 13.74 2.79
CA ASN A 171 11.12 14.36 2.68
C ASN A 171 11.50 15.14 3.95
N GLN A 172 10.55 15.83 4.57
CA GLN A 172 10.78 16.51 5.85
C GLN A 172 11.17 15.53 6.95
N VAL A 173 10.40 14.46 7.14
CA VAL A 173 10.70 13.44 8.16
C VAL A 173 12.04 12.76 7.87
N VAL A 174 12.30 12.35 6.64
CA VAL A 174 13.57 11.70 6.27
C VAL A 174 14.78 12.60 6.51
N ASN A 175 14.66 13.90 6.23
CA ASN A 175 15.71 14.86 6.54
C ASN A 175 15.99 14.93 8.05
N LEU A 176 14.94 14.90 8.89
CA LEU A 176 15.09 14.86 10.35
C LEU A 176 15.74 13.56 10.84
N ILE A 177 15.43 12.41 10.21
CA ILE A 177 16.12 11.13 10.49
C ILE A 177 17.61 11.27 10.15
N ASN A 178 17.94 11.80 8.97
CA ASN A 178 19.34 11.95 8.52
C ASN A 178 20.16 12.87 9.42
N GLN A 179 19.52 13.87 10.01
CA GLN A 179 20.17 14.84 10.88
C GLN A 179 20.26 14.35 12.33
N ASN A 180 19.67 13.18 12.66
CA ASN A 180 19.57 12.65 14.03
C ASN A 180 19.01 13.70 15.03
N GLN A 181 18.08 14.54 14.57
CA GLN A 181 17.64 15.72 15.34
C GLN A 181 16.55 15.42 16.36
N LEU A 182 15.82 14.33 16.19
CA LEU A 182 14.63 14.03 17.00
C LEU A 182 14.67 12.60 17.55
N PRO A 183 14.10 12.37 18.75
CA PRO A 183 13.87 11.02 19.26
C PRO A 183 13.01 10.19 18.30
N ALA A 184 13.20 8.87 18.34
CA ALA A 184 12.48 7.94 17.47
C ALA A 184 10.94 8.06 17.60
N VAL A 185 10.44 8.26 18.82
CA VAL A 185 9.00 8.43 19.09
C VAL A 185 8.45 9.66 18.36
N THR A 186 9.13 10.81 18.45
CA THR A 186 8.70 12.04 17.76
C THR A 186 8.73 11.88 16.23
N LEU A 187 9.71 11.15 15.70
CA LEU A 187 9.75 10.83 14.26
C LEU A 187 8.57 9.94 13.85
N GLN A 188 8.18 8.97 14.69
CA GLN A 188 7.02 8.11 14.47
C GLN A 188 5.70 8.90 14.51
N GLU A 189 5.53 9.83 15.46
CA GLU A 189 4.37 10.73 15.54
C GLU A 189 4.27 11.62 14.29
N LEU A 190 5.38 12.20 13.83
CA LEU A 190 5.43 12.97 12.60
C LEU A 190 5.06 12.11 11.38
N ALA A 191 5.62 10.91 11.28
CA ALA A 191 5.32 9.99 10.18
C ALA A 191 3.86 9.51 10.21
N CYS A 192 3.29 9.32 11.41
CA CYS A 192 1.89 9.03 11.61
C CYS A 192 1.00 10.17 11.09
N ASN A 193 1.27 11.41 11.50
CA ASN A 193 0.51 12.59 11.07
C ASN A 193 0.58 12.80 9.55
N VAL A 194 1.77 12.64 8.94
CA VAL A 194 1.94 12.70 7.49
C VAL A 194 1.14 11.60 6.79
N SER A 195 1.16 10.38 7.31
CA SER A 195 0.41 9.25 6.76
C SER A 195 -1.10 9.46 6.85
N VAL A 196 -1.61 9.85 8.02
CA VAL A 196 -3.04 10.10 8.24
C VAL A 196 -3.53 11.30 7.42
N GLY A 197 -2.72 12.35 7.28
CA GLY A 197 -3.03 13.49 6.43
C GLY A 197 -3.24 13.09 4.97
N ARG A 198 -2.35 12.25 4.43
CA ARG A 198 -2.51 11.64 3.10
C ARG A 198 -3.80 10.81 3.02
N TYR A 199 -4.04 9.95 4.00
CA TYR A 199 -5.20 9.05 3.99
C TYR A 199 -6.52 9.80 4.02
N ARG A 200 -6.63 10.88 4.80
CA ARG A 200 -7.82 11.76 4.79
C ARG A 200 -8.06 12.38 3.41
N CYS A 201 -6.98 12.79 2.73
CA CYS A 201 -7.07 13.35 1.39
C CYS A 201 -7.53 12.30 0.38
N GLU A 202 -6.87 11.13 0.35
CA GLU A 202 -7.20 10.06 -0.59
C GLU A 202 -8.63 9.54 -0.35
N THR A 203 -9.05 9.31 0.89
CA THR A 203 -10.39 8.80 1.17
C THR A 203 -11.49 9.79 0.77
N ALA A 204 -11.21 11.09 0.82
CA ALA A 204 -12.12 12.10 0.29
C ALA A 204 -12.25 11.98 -1.24
N VAL A 205 -11.16 11.70 -1.96
CA VAL A 205 -11.23 11.45 -3.41
C VAL A 205 -12.00 10.17 -3.72
N TYR A 206 -11.72 9.07 -3.02
CA TYR A 206 -12.51 7.84 -3.16
C TYR A 206 -14.00 8.09 -2.88
N ALA A 207 -14.32 8.88 -1.84
CA ALA A 207 -15.69 9.22 -1.49
C ALA A 207 -16.41 10.10 -2.53
N GLN A 208 -15.67 10.93 -3.28
CA GLN A 208 -16.23 11.69 -4.40
C GLN A 208 -16.67 10.78 -5.54
N CYS A 209 -15.90 9.71 -5.80
CA CYS A 209 -16.24 8.72 -6.81
C CYS A 209 -17.33 7.76 -6.35
N ASP A 210 -17.22 7.25 -5.12
CA ASP A 210 -18.22 6.40 -4.47
C ASP A 210 -18.08 6.50 -2.94
N PRO A 211 -19.13 6.91 -2.21
CA PRO A 211 -19.09 6.99 -0.74
C PRO A 211 -18.72 5.68 -0.03
N ALA A 212 -19.08 4.52 -0.58
CA ALA A 212 -18.69 3.22 -0.07
C ALA A 212 -17.20 2.96 -0.27
N ALA A 213 -16.65 3.26 -1.46
CA ALA A 213 -15.21 3.15 -1.69
C ALA A 213 -14.40 4.07 -0.76
N GLY A 214 -14.90 5.28 -0.49
CA GLY A 214 -14.32 6.18 0.51
C GLY A 214 -14.24 5.56 1.91
N ARG A 215 -15.31 4.85 2.35
CA ARG A 215 -15.32 4.12 3.63
C ARG A 215 -14.36 2.93 3.62
N ILE A 216 -14.34 2.15 2.55
CA ILE A 216 -13.47 0.98 2.38
C ILE A 216 -12.00 1.41 2.47
N MET A 217 -11.59 2.42 1.71
CA MET A 217 -10.21 2.89 1.71
C MET A 217 -9.83 3.53 3.05
N ARG A 218 -10.78 4.18 3.73
CA ARG A 218 -10.56 4.69 5.08
C ARG A 218 -10.28 3.55 6.06
N ASP A 219 -11.11 2.51 6.04
CA ASP A 219 -10.92 1.34 6.90
C ASP A 219 -9.60 0.63 6.58
N PHE A 220 -9.24 0.48 5.30
CA PHE A 220 -7.97 -0.09 4.87
C PHE A 220 -6.76 0.73 5.38
N PHE A 221 -6.75 2.03 5.13
CA PHE A 221 -5.62 2.89 5.49
C PHE A 221 -5.44 3.02 7.00
N TYR A 222 -6.53 3.21 7.73
CA TYR A 222 -6.46 3.37 9.19
C TYR A 222 -6.20 2.06 9.92
N ALA A 223 -6.51 0.91 9.30
CA ALA A 223 -6.03 -0.37 9.80
C ALA A 223 -4.52 -0.54 9.64
N GLY A 224 -3.94 0.01 8.57
CA GLY A 224 -2.53 -0.18 8.25
C GLY A 224 -1.55 0.60 9.15
N VAL A 225 -1.99 1.64 9.86
CA VAL A 225 -1.16 2.39 10.80
C VAL A 225 -1.09 1.68 12.17
N THR A 226 -0.18 2.11 13.04
CA THR A 226 -0.03 1.53 14.38
C THR A 226 -1.17 1.91 15.33
N ASP A 227 -1.37 1.14 16.40
CA ASP A 227 -2.33 1.50 17.46
C ASP A 227 -2.01 2.85 18.10
N ALA A 228 -0.72 3.14 18.32
CA ALA A 228 -0.28 4.43 18.82
C ALA A 228 -0.72 5.56 17.86
N CYS A 229 -0.48 5.39 16.57
CA CYS A 229 -0.88 6.34 15.55
C CYS A 229 -2.40 6.55 15.49
N ARG A 230 -3.19 5.47 15.60
CA ARG A 230 -4.66 5.57 15.66
C ARG A 230 -5.13 6.37 16.86
N ARG A 231 -4.59 6.09 18.05
CA ARG A 231 -4.96 6.80 19.29
C ARG A 231 -4.61 8.28 19.22
N GLU A 232 -3.41 8.60 18.74
CA GLU A 232 -2.94 9.99 18.64
C GLU A 232 -3.79 10.81 17.66
N THR A 233 -4.12 10.24 16.50
CA THR A 233 -4.82 10.96 15.43
C THR A 233 -6.34 10.83 15.46
N GLY A 234 -6.87 10.02 16.39
CA GLY A 234 -8.30 9.74 16.55
C GLY A 234 -8.93 8.98 15.38
N VAL A 235 -8.13 8.28 14.56
CA VAL A 235 -8.64 7.54 13.40
C VAL A 235 -9.02 6.10 13.77
N THR A 236 -10.10 5.60 13.16
CA THR A 236 -10.68 4.30 13.47
C THR A 236 -10.92 3.47 12.21
N SER A 237 -10.77 2.15 12.30
CA SER A 237 -11.04 1.25 11.17
C SER A 237 -11.95 0.09 11.57
N ARG A 238 -12.97 -0.19 10.74
CA ARG A 238 -13.78 -1.40 10.86
C ARG A 238 -12.96 -2.68 10.82
N TYR A 239 -11.86 -2.72 10.06
CA TYR A 239 -11.01 -3.91 9.97
C TYR A 239 -10.27 -4.17 11.29
N THR A 240 -9.83 -3.12 11.99
CA THR A 240 -9.21 -3.29 13.31
C THR A 240 -10.18 -3.86 14.34
N ALA A 241 -11.44 -3.42 14.31
CA ALA A 241 -12.47 -3.97 15.19
C ALA A 241 -12.79 -5.45 14.89
N LYS A 242 -12.73 -5.85 13.60
CA LYS A 242 -13.09 -7.20 13.17
C LYS A 242 -11.94 -8.21 13.25
N PHE A 243 -10.72 -7.79 12.93
CA PHE A 243 -9.57 -8.67 12.76
C PHE A 243 -8.41 -8.36 13.73
N GLY A 244 -8.42 -7.23 14.44
CA GLY A 244 -7.38 -6.86 15.41
C GLY A 244 -7.48 -7.57 16.75
N GLY A 245 -8.55 -8.33 17.00
CA GLY A 245 -8.85 -8.97 18.31
C GLY A 245 -8.06 -10.25 18.63
N SER A 246 -7.15 -10.70 17.78
CA SER A 246 -6.57 -12.05 17.87
C SER A 246 -5.40 -12.22 18.86
N ALA A 247 -5.03 -11.20 19.65
CA ALA A 247 -3.84 -11.27 20.52
C ALA A 247 -4.08 -11.19 22.05
N GLN A 248 -5.33 -11.22 22.54
CA GLN A 248 -5.59 -11.11 23.99
C GLN A 248 -6.56 -12.14 24.60
N ILE A 249 -6.87 -13.24 23.91
CA ILE A 249 -7.66 -14.34 24.51
C ILE A 249 -6.93 -15.68 24.36
N ALA A 250 -5.78 -15.83 25.02
CA ALA A 250 -5.19 -17.15 25.32
C ALA A 250 -4.12 -17.10 26.42
N ALA A 251 -4.35 -16.40 27.53
CA ALA A 251 -3.50 -16.54 28.73
C ALA A 251 -4.28 -16.55 30.06
N SER A 252 -5.60 -16.35 30.04
CA SER A 252 -6.43 -16.38 31.26
C SER A 252 -7.25 -17.67 31.44
N GLY A 253 -7.09 -18.66 30.54
CA GLY A 253 -7.78 -19.96 30.62
C GLY A 253 -6.99 -21.08 31.32
N VAL A 254 -5.69 -20.93 31.53
CA VAL A 254 -4.83 -21.99 32.12
C VAL A 254 -4.72 -21.87 33.65
N LEU A 255 -5.03 -20.71 34.23
CA LEU A 255 -4.98 -20.53 35.70
C LEU A 255 -6.21 -21.06 36.44
N LEU A 256 -7.35 -21.30 35.77
CA LEU A 256 -8.55 -21.85 36.40
C LEU A 256 -8.61 -23.39 36.42
N LEU A 257 -7.77 -24.08 35.62
CA LEU A 257 -7.70 -25.56 35.67
C LEU A 257 -6.70 -26.09 36.71
N CYS A 258 -5.69 -25.32 37.10
CA CYS A 258 -4.73 -25.75 38.13
C CYS A 258 -5.32 -25.71 39.56
N CYS A 259 -6.34 -24.89 39.82
CA CYS A 259 -6.98 -24.84 41.15
C CYS A 259 -7.94 -26.02 41.41
N PHE A 260 -8.45 -26.70 40.38
CA PHE A 260 -9.35 -27.84 40.57
C PHE A 260 -8.63 -29.17 40.79
N ILE A 261 -7.39 -29.33 40.34
CA ILE A 261 -6.64 -30.59 40.50
C ILE A 261 -6.01 -30.71 41.90
N PHE A 262 -5.71 -29.60 42.57
CA PHE A 262 -5.18 -29.64 43.95
C PHE A 262 -6.24 -29.86 45.03
N ALA A 263 -7.53 -29.64 44.75
CA ALA A 263 -8.60 -29.89 45.71
C ALA A 263 -9.03 -31.37 45.81
N SER A 264 -8.66 -32.20 44.83
CA SER A 264 -9.02 -33.63 44.80
C SER A 264 -7.97 -34.58 45.38
N LEU A 265 -6.80 -34.08 45.82
CA LEU A 265 -5.71 -34.90 46.38
C LEU A 265 -5.60 -34.82 47.92
N SER A 266 -6.53 -34.15 48.59
CA SER A 266 -6.54 -34.00 50.06
C SER A 266 -7.54 -34.92 50.79
N PHE A 267 -8.23 -35.80 50.07
CA PHE A 267 -9.18 -36.77 50.64
C PHE A 267 -8.90 -38.17 50.09
N SER A 268 -7.87 -38.83 50.59
CA SER A 268 -7.74 -40.30 50.69
C SER A 268 -6.59 -40.64 51.63
#